data_AF-A0A3D2RPX2-F1
#
_entry.id   AF-A0A3D2RPX2-F1
#
_cell.length_a   1.000
_cell.length_b   1.000
_cell.length_c   1.000
_cell.angle_alpha   90.00
_cell.angle_beta   90.00
_cell.angle_gamma   90.00
#
_symmetry.space_group_name_H-M   'P 1'
#
loop_
_entity.id
_entity.type
_entity.pdbx_description
1 polymer ?
#
loop_
_entity_poly.entity_id
_entity_poly.type
_entity_poly.pdbx_seq_one_letter_code
_entity_poly.pdbx_strand_id
1 'polypeptide(L)' 'GDQDLLILDEVLAAVAYDLADQSDVEGLLDLYDKDRRFELVLSGHKVWDNLVDRVELITEMRKVKHYYAKGTPARLGIEF' A
#
# COMPACT_ATOMS: atom_id res chain seq x y z
N GLY A 1 -13.89 11.64 -9.75
CA GLY A 1 -13.08 12.65 -10.45
C GLY A 1 -12.43 12.00 -11.66
N ASP A 2 -11.84 12.79 -12.55
CA ASP A 2 -11.31 12.32 -13.84
C ASP A 2 -9.85 11.83 -13.74
N GLN A 3 -9.50 11.15 -12.66
CA GLN A 3 -8.13 10.67 -12.44
C GLN A 3 -7.99 9.26 -13.01
N ASP A 4 -6.88 8.99 -13.69
CA ASP A 4 -6.54 7.67 -14.23
C ASP A 4 -5.74 6.81 -13.24
N LEU A 5 -5.22 7.39 -12.14
CA LEU A 5 -4.42 6.72 -11.12
C LEU A 5 -4.77 7.25 -9.73
N LEU A 6 -5.00 6.33 -8.79
CA LEU A 6 -5.18 6.63 -7.37
C LEU A 6 -4.14 5.83 -6.56
N ILE A 7 -3.31 6.54 -5.81
CA ILE A 7 -2.31 5.95 -4.92
C ILE A 7 -2.76 6.16 -3.48
N LEU A 8 -2.95 5.07 -2.76
CA LEU A 8 -3.16 5.08 -1.32
C LEU A 8 -1.86 4.68 -0.62
N ASP A 9 -1.05 5.70 -0.33
CA ASP A 9 0.24 5.52 0.30
C ASP A 9 0.08 5.14 1.79
N GLU A 10 0.76 4.08 2.20
CA GLU A 10 0.80 3.49 3.54
C GLU A 10 -0.57 3.06 4.11
N VAL A 11 -1.58 2.85 3.25
CA VAL A 11 -2.90 2.37 3.68
C VAL A 11 -2.85 0.99 4.33
N LEU A 12 -1.99 0.10 3.81
CA LEU A 12 -1.83 -1.25 4.38
C LEU A 12 -1.09 -1.19 5.73
N ALA A 13 -0.20 -0.21 5.90
CA ALA A 13 0.44 0.05 7.19
C ALA A 13 -0.55 0.64 8.20
N ALA A 14 -1.49 1.50 7.77
CA ALA A 14 -2.55 2.00 8.65
C ALA A 14 -3.38 0.85 9.26
N VAL A 15 -3.75 -0.15 8.44
CA VAL A 15 -4.38 -1.38 8.93
C VAL A 15 -3.46 -2.15 9.87
N ALA A 16 -2.18 -2.28 9.51
CA ALA A 16 -1.18 -2.99 10.32
C ALA A 16 -0.92 -2.39 11.71
N TYR A 17 -1.32 -1.13 11.92
CA TYR A 17 -1.19 -0.35 13.16
C TYR A 17 -2.53 -0.02 13.81
N ASP A 18 -3.62 -0.71 13.43
CA ASP A 18 -4.97 -0.55 13.99
C ASP A 18 -5.53 0.90 13.85
N LEU A 19 -5.09 1.63 12.82
CA LEU A 19 -5.62 2.96 12.46
C LEU A 19 -6.80 2.88 11.49
N ALA A 20 -6.97 1.73 10.84
CA ALA A 20 -8.07 1.37 9.95
C ALA A 20 -8.32 -0.13 10.03
N ASP A 21 -9.50 -0.59 9.66
CA ASP A 21 -9.87 -2.00 9.65
C ASP A 21 -9.60 -2.64 8.28
N GLN A 22 -9.35 -3.96 8.25
CA GLN A 22 -9.25 -4.70 6.98
C GLN A 22 -10.52 -4.52 6.13
N SER A 23 -11.68 -4.43 6.77
CA SER A 23 -12.97 -4.19 6.11
C SER A 23 -13.05 -2.85 5.39
N ASP A 24 -12.30 -1.83 5.83
CA ASP A 24 -12.28 -0.53 5.14
C ASP A 24 -11.60 -0.67 3.77
N VAL A 25 -10.49 -1.41 3.70
CA VAL A 25 -9.78 -1.69 2.45
C VAL A 25 -10.59 -2.63 1.56
N GLU A 26 -11.22 -3.67 2.13
CA GLU A 26 -12.08 -4.57 1.37
C GLU A 26 -13.31 -3.83 0.80
N GLY A 27 -13.92 -2.94 1.58
CA GLY A 27 -15.03 -2.09 1.11
C GLY A 27 -14.61 -1.10 0.02
N LEU A 28 -13.40 -0.55 0.10
CA LEU A 28 -12.82 0.26 -0.98
C LEU A 28 -12.69 -0.56 -2.27
N LEU A 29 -12.17 -1.79 -2.18
CA LEU A 29 -12.04 -2.67 -3.33
C LEU A 29 -13.42 -3.05 -3.91
N ASP A 30 -14.44 -3.23 -3.07
CA ASP A 30 -15.82 -3.47 -3.54
C ASP A 30 -16.37 -2.30 -4.36
N LEU A 31 -16.02 -1.07 -3.98
CA LEU A 31 -16.40 0.13 -4.72
C LEU A 31 -15.61 0.23 -6.03
N TYR A 32 -14.32 -0.08 -5.99
CA TYR A 32 -13.43 -0.07 -7.14
C TYR A 32 -13.87 -1.10 -8.20
N ASP A 33 -14.22 -2.31 -7.78
CA ASP A 33 -14.61 -3.40 -8.69
C ASP A 33 -15.91 -3.13 -9.45
N LYS A 34 -16.79 -2.28 -8.91
CA LYS A 34 -18.01 -1.86 -9.62
C LYS A 34 -17.71 -1.00 -10.84
N ASP A 35 -16.57 -0.31 -10.84
CA ASP A 35 -16.28 0.77 -11.78
C ASP A 35 -14.76 1.03 -11.88
N ARG A 36 -14.04 0.08 -12.48
CA ARG A 36 -12.57 0.07 -12.66
C ARG A 36 -12.09 1.11 -13.69
N ARG A 37 -12.32 2.39 -13.41
CA ARG A 37 -12.00 3.51 -14.32
C ARG A 37 -10.58 4.05 -14.19
N PHE A 38 -9.86 3.68 -13.14
CA PHE A 38 -8.52 4.16 -12.85
C PHE A 38 -7.67 3.00 -12.34
N GLU A 39 -6.36 3.15 -12.31
CA GLU A 39 -5.46 2.21 -11.64
C GLU A 39 -5.41 2.50 -10.15
N LEU A 40 -5.56 1.48 -9.30
CA LEU A 40 -5.50 1.61 -7.85
C LEU A 40 -4.21 0.99 -7.31
N VAL A 41 -3.37 1.79 -6.65
CA VAL A 41 -2.13 1.33 -6.02
C VAL A 41 -2.22 1.48 -4.52
N LEU A 42 -1.98 0.40 -3.80
CA LEU A 42 -1.93 0.36 -2.33
C LEU A 42 -0.48 0.11 -1.90
N SER A 43 0.04 0.89 -0.97
CA SER A 43 1.38 0.66 -0.40
C SER A 43 1.32 0.35 1.10
N GLY A 44 2.38 -0.30 1.59
CA GLY A 44 2.59 -0.65 2.99
C GLY A 44 3.21 -2.04 3.16
N HIS A 45 3.52 -2.42 4.41
CA HIS A 45 4.42 -3.52 4.70
C HIS A 45 3.75 -4.81 5.22
N LYS A 46 2.42 -4.82 5.44
CA LYS A 46 1.67 -6.04 5.79
C LYS A 46 0.49 -6.24 4.86
N VAL A 47 0.30 -7.47 4.42
CA VAL A 47 -0.85 -7.94 3.65
C VAL A 47 -1.50 -9.10 4.39
N TRP A 48 -2.79 -9.36 4.13
CA TRP A 48 -3.55 -10.48 4.68
C TRP A 48 -4.12 -11.34 3.55
N ASP A 49 -4.44 -12.60 3.85
CA ASP A 49 -4.78 -13.61 2.84
C ASP A 49 -5.92 -13.17 1.90
N ASN A 50 -7.01 -12.60 2.45
CA ASN A 50 -8.14 -12.14 1.63
C ASN A 50 -7.72 -11.05 0.63
N LEU A 51 -6.82 -10.13 1.01
CA LEU A 51 -6.32 -9.11 0.11
C LEU A 51 -5.45 -9.73 -0.98
N VAL A 52 -4.58 -10.68 -0.61
CA VAL A 52 -3.68 -11.37 -1.55
C VAL A 52 -4.46 -12.12 -2.61
N ASP A 53 -5.52 -12.83 -2.22
CA ASP A 53 -6.36 -13.60 -3.14
C ASP A 53 -7.18 -12.71 -4.09
N ARG A 54 -7.41 -11.45 -3.70
CA ARG A 54 -8.30 -10.53 -4.40
C ARG A 54 -7.61 -9.66 -5.44
N VAL A 55 -6.34 -9.32 -5.24
CA VAL A 55 -5.61 -8.37 -6.11
C VAL A 55 -4.88 -9.09 -7.24
N GLU A 56 -4.76 -8.42 -8.39
CA GLU A 56 -4.12 -9.00 -9.58
C GLU A 56 -2.60 -8.84 -9.63
N LEU A 57 -2.05 -7.87 -8.90
CA LEU A 57 -0.62 -7.57 -8.88
C LEU A 57 -0.13 -7.31 -7.45
N ILE A 58 0.92 -8.01 -7.06
CA ILE A 58 1.64 -7.79 -5.80
C ILE A 58 3.12 -7.68 -6.10
N THR A 59 3.76 -6.62 -5.61
CA THR A 59 5.21 -6.45 -5.66
C THR A 59 5.76 -6.36 -4.24
N GLU A 60 6.66 -7.28 -3.88
CA GLU A 60 7.30 -7.31 -2.56
C GLU A 60 8.64 -6.56 -2.58
N MET A 61 8.73 -5.45 -1.84
CA MET A 61 9.98 -4.72 -1.62
C MET A 61 10.79 -5.38 -0.49
N ARG A 62 11.59 -6.40 -0.82
CA ARG A 62 12.44 -7.07 0.16
C ARG A 62 13.72 -6.27 0.48
N LYS A 63 13.89 -5.88 1.75
CA LYS A 63 15.09 -5.19 2.25
C LYS A 63 16.31 -6.11 2.28
N VAL A 64 17.04 -6.22 1.15
CA VAL A 64 18.32 -6.97 1.07
C VAL A 64 19.46 -6.22 1.77
N LYS A 65 19.50 -4.89 1.63
CA LYS A 65 20.50 -3.99 2.23
C LYS A 65 19.90 -2.62 2.42
N HIS A 66 20.23 -1.94 3.52
CA HIS A 66 19.84 -0.55 3.75
C HIS A 66 20.95 0.22 4.49
N TYR A 67 21.27 1.45 4.09
CA TYR A 67 22.32 2.27 4.74
C TYR A 67 21.94 2.66 6.18
N TYR A 68 20.64 2.68 6.51
CA TYR A 68 20.17 2.79 7.90
C TYR A 68 20.82 1.75 8.83
N ALA A 69 21.01 0.51 8.35
CA ALA A 69 21.67 -0.53 9.15
C ALA A 69 23.15 -0.25 9.45
N LYS A 70 23.75 0.73 8.75
CA LYS A 70 25.11 1.24 8.99
C LYS A 70 25.11 2.55 9.79
N GLY A 71 23.97 2.95 10.33
CA GLY A 71 23.82 4.19 11.09
C GLY A 71 23.70 5.45 10.24
N THR A 72 23.53 5.34 8.91
CA THR A 72 23.26 6.52 8.07
C THR A 72 21.85 7.05 8.38
N PRO A 73 21.72 8.32 8.82
CA PRO A 73 20.42 8.92 9.12
C PRO A 73 19.63 9.21 7.85
N ALA A 74 18.35 9.54 8.02
CA ALA A 74 17.50 10.01 6.93
C ALA A 74 18.02 11.34 6.36
N ARG A 75 17.88 11.51 5.04
CA ARG A 75 18.41 12.60 4.24
C ARG A 75 17.27 13.26 3.49
N LEU A 76 17.28 14.59 3.53
CA LEU A 76 16.36 15.42 2.77
C LEU A 76 16.51 15.15 1.26
N GLY A 77 15.38 15.01 0.58
CA GLY A 77 15.25 14.69 -0.83
C GLY A 77 15.46 13.22 -1.18
N ILE A 78 15.75 12.34 -0.20
CA ILE A 78 15.84 10.90 -0.45
C ILE A 78 14.85 10.12 0.42
N GLU A 79 14.94 10.26 1.75
CA GLU A 79 14.05 9.54 2.67
C GLU A 79 12.86 10.39 3.12
N PHE A 80 12.94 11.73 2.98
CA PHE A 80 11.86 12.69 3.22
C PHE A 80 12.09 14.01 2.48
#